data_AF-A0A5J4PTQ2-F1
#
_entry.id   AF-A0A5J4PTQ2-F1
#
_cell.length_a   1.000
_cell.length_b   1.000
_cell.length_c   1.000
_cell.angle_alpha   90.00
_cell.angle_beta   90.00
_cell.angle_gamma   90.00
#
_symmetry.space_group_name_H-M   'P 1'
#
loop_
_entity.id
_entity.type
_entity.pdbx_description
1 polymer ?
#
loop_
_entity_poly.entity_id
_entity_poly.type
_entity_poly.pdbx_seq_one_letter_code
_entity_poly.pdbx_strand_id
1 'polypeptide(L)'
;MERNKNKVTLTTIGIDQPTNRIIDKLCKRYDLKKGEIVRLAFGYMDKACINPSEPPESAKSELAKINKRQDDLIRFVRHFEETQLSPMVRATHAISVRFDEIVKNLGAIIDTEMNTSKENLRSILRKMDEVFSEQKATMQDISKKMNLLYYTRV
;
A
#
# COMPACT_ATOMS: atom_id res chain seq x y z
N MET A 1 -2.37 -60.81 19.40
CA MET A 1 -3.44 -60.66 20.40
C MET A 1 -4.07 -59.29 20.23
N GLU A 2 -5.24 -59.22 19.60
CA GLU A 2 -5.97 -57.95 19.41
C GLU A 2 -6.47 -57.43 20.76
N ARG A 3 -5.98 -56.26 21.17
CA ARG A 3 -6.53 -55.54 22.33
C ARG A 3 -7.83 -54.89 21.88
N ASN A 4 -8.94 -55.46 22.32
CA ASN A 4 -10.28 -54.93 22.15
C ASN A 4 -10.38 -53.55 22.85
N LYS A 5 -10.22 -52.45 22.10
CA LYS A 5 -10.10 -51.07 22.60
C LYS A 5 -11.43 -50.47 23.12
N ASN A 6 -12.54 -51.20 23.03
CA ASN A 6 -13.88 -50.65 23.31
C ASN A 6 -14.55 -51.27 24.55
N LYS A 7 -13.80 -51.56 25.61
CA LYS A 7 -14.42 -51.94 26.89
C LYS A 7 -14.92 -50.67 27.57
N VAL A 8 -16.18 -50.30 27.31
CA VAL A 8 -16.84 -49.17 27.97
C VAL A 8 -16.99 -49.51 29.45
N THR A 9 -16.05 -49.04 30.28
CA THR A 9 -16.16 -49.10 31.73
C THR A 9 -17.26 -48.15 32.16
N LEU A 10 -18.40 -48.71 32.59
CA LEU A 10 -19.52 -47.92 33.10
C LEU A 10 -19.16 -47.39 34.49
N THR A 11 -19.24 -46.08 34.66
CA THR A 11 -19.13 -45.41 35.96
C THR A 11 -20.51 -44.94 36.41
N THR A 12 -20.79 -45.06 37.70
CA THR A 12 -22.07 -44.64 38.30
C THR A 12 -21.88 -43.33 39.04
N ILE A 13 -22.72 -42.34 38.73
CA ILE A 13 -22.78 -41.05 39.44
C ILE A 13 -24.19 -40.90 40.00
N GLY A 14 -24.30 -40.58 41.28
CA GLY A 14 -25.58 -40.27 41.91
C GLY A 14 -26.07 -38.89 41.49
N ILE A 15 -27.34 -38.79 41.09
CA ILE A 15 -27.98 -37.53 40.70
C ILE A 15 -29.11 -37.24 41.70
N ASP A 16 -29.15 -36.03 42.21
CA ASP A 16 -30.20 -35.57 43.12
C ASP A 16 -31.56 -35.41 42.42
N GLN A 17 -32.63 -35.48 43.20
CA GLN A 17 -33.98 -35.52 42.67
C GLN A 17 -34.38 -34.29 41.82
N PRO A 18 -33.99 -33.03 42.14
CA PRO A 18 -34.33 -31.90 41.28
C PRO A 18 -33.55 -31.92 39.96
N THR A 19 -32.28 -32.33 39.95
CA THR A 19 -31.51 -32.51 38.70
C THR A 19 -32.11 -33.60 37.81
N ASN A 20 -32.54 -34.72 38.40
CA ASN A 20 -33.23 -35.79 37.66
C ASN A 20 -34.54 -35.29 37.02
N ARG A 21 -35.30 -34.40 37.68
CA ARG A 21 -36.50 -33.77 37.10
C ARG A 21 -36.17 -32.88 35.89
N ILE A 22 -35.01 -32.20 35.89
CA ILE A 22 -34.56 -31.41 34.74
C ILE A 22 -34.21 -32.32 33.57
N ILE A 23 -33.49 -33.41 33.84
CA ILE A 23 -33.18 -34.44 32.84
C ILE A 23 -34.46 -35.00 32.26
N ASP A 24 -35.47 -35.33 33.08
CA ASP A 24 -36.78 -35.82 32.62
C ASP A 24 -37.50 -34.82 31.71
N LYS A 25 -37.49 -33.53 32.06
CA LYS A 25 -38.07 -32.47 31.21
C LYS A 25 -37.37 -32.37 29.86
N LEU A 26 -36.04 -32.47 29.84
CA LEU A 26 -35.25 -32.44 28.61
C LEU A 26 -35.48 -33.70 27.77
N CYS A 27 -35.53 -34.88 28.39
CA CYS A 27 -35.86 -36.15 27.73
C CYS A 27 -37.22 -36.07 27.03
N LYS A 28 -38.24 -35.52 27.70
CA LYS A 28 -39.57 -35.33 27.11
C LYS A 28 -39.60 -34.30 25.97
N ARG A 29 -38.82 -33.22 26.05
CA ARG A 29 -38.78 -32.17 25.02
C ARG A 29 -38.15 -32.63 23.71
N TYR A 30 -37.12 -33.46 23.80
CA TYR A 30 -36.33 -33.86 22.64
C TYR A 30 -36.53 -35.34 22.26
N ASP A 31 -37.43 -36.04 22.96
CA ASP A 31 -37.72 -37.48 22.79
C ASP A 31 -36.46 -38.37 22.88
N LEU A 32 -35.66 -38.16 23.93
CA LEU A 32 -34.38 -38.85 24.14
C LEU A 32 -34.38 -39.67 25.43
N LYS A 33 -33.61 -40.77 25.43
CA LYS A 33 -33.37 -41.56 26.66
C LYS A 33 -32.42 -40.83 27.61
N LYS A 34 -32.57 -41.04 28.92
CA LYS A 34 -31.73 -40.39 29.95
C LYS A 34 -30.22 -40.56 29.75
N GLY A 35 -29.76 -41.76 29.40
CA GLY A 35 -28.34 -41.99 29.15
C GLY A 35 -27.82 -41.25 27.91
N GLU A 36 -28.67 -41.11 26.89
CA GLU A 36 -28.31 -40.45 25.64
C GLU A 36 -28.23 -38.94 25.80
N ILE A 37 -29.19 -38.32 26.50
CA ILE A 37 -29.19 -36.89 26.71
C ILE A 37 -28.01 -36.42 27.56
N VAL A 38 -27.61 -37.22 28.55
CA VAL A 38 -26.44 -36.93 29.39
C VAL A 38 -25.16 -37.01 28.56
N ARG A 39 -25.01 -38.07 27.75
CA ARG A 39 -23.87 -38.22 26.83
C ARG A 39 -23.77 -37.05 25.85
N LEU A 40 -24.89 -36.64 25.25
CA LEU A 40 -24.94 -35.52 24.31
C LEU A 40 -24.69 -34.18 25.00
N ALA A 41 -25.17 -33.98 26.22
CA ALA A 41 -24.94 -32.76 26.99
C ALA A 41 -23.44 -32.57 27.30
N PHE A 42 -22.75 -33.60 27.79
CA PHE A 42 -21.31 -33.53 28.01
C PHE A 42 -20.53 -33.36 26.71
N GLY A 43 -20.93 -34.05 25.63
CA GLY A 43 -20.35 -33.84 24.31
C GLY A 43 -20.57 -32.43 23.76
N TYR A 44 -21.71 -31.79 24.08
CA TYR A 44 -22.00 -30.41 23.69
C TYR A 44 -21.16 -29.42 24.51
N MET A 45 -21.06 -29.60 25.83
CA MET A 45 -20.23 -28.74 26.68
C MET A 45 -18.76 -28.76 26.25
N ASP A 46 -18.22 -29.95 25.97
CA ASP A 46 -16.84 -30.14 25.49
C ASP A 46 -16.64 -29.49 24.10
N LYS A 47 -17.53 -29.75 23.14
CA LYS A 47 -17.42 -29.20 21.78
C LYS A 47 -17.67 -27.69 21.69
N ALA A 48 -18.58 -27.17 22.52
CA ALA A 48 -18.94 -25.76 22.53
C ALA A 48 -18.08 -24.94 23.50
N CYS A 49 -17.08 -25.57 24.15
CA CYS A 49 -16.20 -24.94 25.15
C CYS A 49 -16.97 -24.21 26.25
N ILE A 50 -18.11 -24.74 26.69
CA ILE A 50 -18.94 -24.13 27.72
C ILE A 50 -18.42 -24.55 29.09
N ASN A 51 -18.09 -23.59 29.95
CA ASN A 51 -17.73 -23.84 31.34
C ASN A 51 -18.99 -24.00 32.20
N PRO A 52 -19.35 -25.21 32.68
CA PRO A 52 -20.54 -25.42 33.50
C PRO A 52 -20.43 -24.80 34.91
N SER A 53 -19.22 -24.38 35.32
CA SER A 53 -19.00 -23.67 36.58
C SER A 53 -19.37 -22.18 36.50
N GLU A 54 -19.48 -21.63 35.30
CA GLU A 54 -19.82 -20.22 35.09
C GLU A 54 -21.29 -20.08 34.69
N PRO A 55 -21.99 -19.03 35.17
CA PRO A 55 -23.32 -18.73 34.69
C PRO A 55 -23.29 -18.59 33.16
N PRO A 56 -24.27 -19.13 32.42
CA PRO A 56 -24.30 -18.98 30.98
C PRO A 56 -24.33 -17.49 30.63
N GLU A 57 -23.23 -16.96 30.08
CA GLU A 57 -23.21 -15.61 29.55
C GLU A 57 -24.23 -15.53 28.42
N SER A 58 -25.18 -14.60 28.54
CA SER A 58 -26.19 -14.40 27.50
C SER A 58 -25.50 -14.05 26.19
N ALA A 59 -25.97 -14.61 25.06
CA ALA A 59 -25.49 -14.24 23.73
C ALA A 59 -25.48 -12.71 23.51
N LYS A 60 -26.38 -11.98 24.18
CA LYS A 60 -26.41 -10.51 24.19
C LYS A 60 -25.15 -9.87 24.80
N SER A 61 -24.59 -10.44 25.88
CA SER A 61 -23.36 -9.97 26.54
C SER A 61 -22.16 -10.15 25.62
N GLU A 62 -22.02 -11.34 25.05
CA GLU A 62 -20.92 -11.66 24.11
C GLU A 62 -20.96 -10.78 22.87
N LEU A 63 -22.15 -10.58 22.28
CA LEU A 63 -22.33 -9.65 21.16
C LEU A 63 -21.98 -8.20 21.54
N ALA A 64 -22.32 -7.76 22.76
CA ALA A 64 -21.96 -6.43 23.22
C ALA A 64 -20.43 -6.25 23.38
N LYS A 65 -19.72 -7.28 23.88
CA LYS A 65 -18.24 -7.27 23.97
C LYS A 65 -17.62 -7.19 22.57
N ILE A 66 -18.13 -7.95 21.61
CA ILE A 66 -17.66 -7.94 20.22
C ILE A 66 -17.90 -6.56 19.59
N ASN A 67 -19.10 -6.00 19.73
CA ASN A 67 -19.42 -4.68 19.19
C ASN A 67 -18.51 -3.59 19.76
N LYS A 68 -18.26 -3.60 21.07
CA LYS A 68 -17.32 -2.66 21.70
C LYS A 68 -15.91 -2.77 21.11
N ARG A 69 -15.41 -4.00 20.92
CA ARG A 69 -14.10 -4.22 20.28
C ARG A 69 -14.07 -3.74 18.83
N GLN A 70 -15.16 -3.93 18.09
CA GLN A 70 -15.28 -3.41 16.73
C GLN A 70 -15.26 -1.87 16.71
N ASP A 71 -16.00 -1.21 17.60
CA ASP A 71 -16.00 0.24 17.73
C ASP A 71 -14.60 0.78 18.06
N ASP A 72 -13.88 0.12 18.96
CA ASP A 72 -12.51 0.50 19.32
C ASP A 72 -11.54 0.31 18.15
N LEU A 73 -11.68 -0.76 17.36
CA LEU A 73 -10.90 -0.98 16.13
C LEU A 73 -11.20 0.09 15.07
N ILE A 74 -12.47 0.41 14.85
CA ILE A 74 -12.87 1.46 13.91
C ILE A 74 -12.28 2.81 14.35
N ARG A 75 -12.34 3.12 15.65
CA ARG A 75 -11.76 4.34 16.21
C ARG A 75 -10.24 4.38 16.02
N PHE A 76 -9.55 3.27 16.24
CA PHE A 76 -8.12 3.16 16.02
C PHE A 76 -7.75 3.41 14.55
N VAL A 77 -8.46 2.79 13.61
CA VAL A 77 -8.20 2.96 12.17
C VAL A 77 -8.39 4.41 11.74
N ARG A 78 -9.51 5.04 12.14
CA ARG A 78 -9.76 6.45 11.82
C ARG A 78 -8.70 7.38 12.40
N HIS A 79 -8.32 7.15 13.66
CA HIS A 79 -7.27 7.94 14.29
C HIS A 79 -5.93 7.80 13.55
N PHE A 80 -5.55 6.60 13.15
CA PHE A 80 -4.34 6.36 12.37
C PHE A 80 -4.41 7.03 10.98
N GLU A 81 -5.56 6.92 10.30
CA GLU A 81 -5.79 7.55 9.01
C GLU A 81 -5.66 9.07 9.06
N GLU A 82 -6.23 9.69 10.10
CA GLU A 82 -6.20 11.14 10.29
C GLU A 82 -4.82 11.66 10.71
N THR A 83 -4.15 10.95 11.62
CA THR A 83 -2.89 11.42 12.23
C THR A 83 -1.64 11.07 11.44
N GLN A 84 -1.65 9.96 10.70
CA GLN A 84 -0.46 9.47 9.99
C GLN A 84 -0.69 9.43 8.49
N LEU A 85 -1.67 8.67 8.03
CA LEU A 85 -1.83 8.37 6.60
C LEU A 85 -2.16 9.64 5.79
N SER A 86 -3.15 10.42 6.23
CA SER A 86 -3.57 11.64 5.53
C SER A 86 -2.45 12.70 5.42
N PRO A 87 -1.69 13.01 6.50
CA PRO A 87 -0.49 13.85 6.38
C PRO A 87 0.57 13.30 5.43
N MET A 88 0.85 12.00 5.46
CA MET A 88 1.84 11.39 4.57
C MET A 88 1.44 11.52 3.09
N VAL A 89 0.16 11.28 2.77
CA VAL A 89 -0.37 11.47 1.41
C VAL A 89 -0.24 12.93 0.97
N ARG A 90 -0.61 13.89 1.85
CA ARG A 90 -0.46 15.32 1.56
C ARG A 90 0.99 15.73 1.35
N ALA A 91 1.91 15.26 2.19
CA ALA A 91 3.34 15.53 2.05
C ALA A 91 3.90 14.98 0.74
N THR A 92 3.54 13.74 0.40
CA THR A 92 3.96 13.09 -0.86
C THR A 92 3.44 13.86 -2.07
N HIS A 93 2.17 14.27 -2.05
CA HIS A 93 1.59 15.08 -3.11
C HIS A 93 2.29 16.44 -3.24
N ALA A 94 2.55 17.13 -2.13
CA ALA A 94 3.27 18.40 -2.13
C ALA A 94 4.70 18.27 -2.70
N ILE A 95 5.39 17.16 -2.39
CA ILE A 95 6.72 16.86 -2.96
C ILE A 95 6.61 16.67 -4.48
N SER A 96 5.62 15.90 -4.94
CA SER A 96 5.40 15.68 -6.38
C SER A 96 5.18 16.99 -7.13
N VAL A 97 4.32 17.86 -6.61
CA VAL A 97 4.02 19.16 -7.22
C VAL A 97 5.26 20.03 -7.30
N ARG A 98 6.06 20.11 -6.23
CA ARG A 98 7.33 20.85 -6.22
C ARG A 98 8.33 20.28 -7.21
N PHE A 99 8.41 18.96 -7.33
CA PHE A 99 9.29 18.29 -8.28
C PHE A 99 8.90 18.65 -9.72
N ASP A 100 7.61 18.58 -10.06
CA ASP A 100 7.12 18.94 -11.39
C ASP A 100 7.42 20.41 -11.75
N GLU A 101 7.30 21.32 -10.79
CA GLU A 101 7.65 22.73 -10.96
C GLU A 101 9.15 22.92 -11.21
N ILE A 102 10.01 22.25 -10.43
CA ILE A 102 11.46 22.29 -10.60
C ILE A 102 11.85 21.76 -11.98
N VAL A 103 11.29 20.63 -12.42
CA VAL A 103 11.60 20.02 -13.72
C VAL A 103 11.18 20.95 -14.87
N LYS A 104 10.00 21.58 -14.78
CA LYS A 104 9.56 22.56 -15.78
C LYS A 104 10.48 23.78 -15.84
N ASN A 105 10.84 24.33 -14.69
CA ASN A 105 11.74 25.49 -14.63
C ASN A 105 13.13 25.15 -15.18
N LEU A 106 13.67 23.98 -14.84
CA LEU A 106 14.95 23.52 -15.37
C LEU A 106 14.89 23.32 -16.89
N GLY A 107 13.81 22.74 -17.41
CA GLY A 107 13.58 22.61 -18.85
C GLY A 107 13.60 23.97 -19.56
N ALA A 108 12.88 24.95 -19.03
CA ALA A 108 12.85 26.31 -19.57
C ALA A 108 14.24 26.97 -19.56
N ILE A 109 15.01 26.82 -18.47
CA ILE A 109 16.37 27.35 -18.37
C ILE A 109 17.27 26.70 -19.43
N ILE A 110 17.25 25.37 -19.57
CA ILE A 110 18.04 24.65 -20.57
C ILE A 110 17.70 25.12 -21.99
N ASP A 111 16.42 25.28 -22.31
CA ASP A 111 15.99 25.78 -23.61
C ASP A 111 16.49 27.20 -23.87
N THR A 112 16.44 28.10 -22.87
CA THR A 112 16.96 29.46 -23.00
C THR A 112 18.48 29.49 -23.21
N GLU A 113 19.25 28.72 -22.45
CA GLU A 113 20.70 28.62 -22.58
C GLU A 113 21.09 28.00 -23.94
N MET A 114 20.39 26.95 -24.37
CA MET A 114 20.62 26.30 -25.65
C MET A 114 20.33 27.25 -26.82
N ASN A 115 19.26 28.04 -26.75
CA ASN A 115 18.93 29.03 -27.77
C ASN A 115 19.96 30.18 -27.80
N THR A 116 20.37 30.69 -26.64
CA THR A 116 21.42 31.71 -26.52
C THR A 116 22.75 31.21 -27.10
N SER A 117 23.14 29.98 -26.77
CA SER A 117 24.35 29.34 -27.30
C SER A 117 24.29 29.18 -28.82
N LYS A 118 23.16 28.70 -29.37
CA LYS A 118 22.96 28.61 -30.83
C LYS A 118 23.07 29.98 -31.51
N GLU A 119 22.49 31.02 -30.91
CA GLU A 119 22.55 32.37 -31.47
C GLU A 119 23.97 32.95 -31.42
N ASN A 120 24.69 32.72 -30.33
CA ASN A 120 26.11 33.07 -30.23
C ASN A 120 26.93 32.39 -31.32
N LEU A 121 26.74 31.08 -31.54
CA LEU A 121 27.41 30.33 -32.61
C LEU A 121 27.08 30.89 -33.99
N ARG A 122 25.81 31.21 -34.28
CA ARG A 122 25.42 31.86 -35.54
C ARG A 122 26.10 33.21 -35.73
N SER A 123 26.18 34.02 -34.67
CA SER A 123 26.85 35.32 -34.72
C SER A 123 28.35 35.21 -35.02
N ILE A 124 29.00 34.18 -34.45
CA ILE A 124 30.42 33.90 -34.69
C ILE A 124 30.63 33.45 -36.14
N LEU A 125 29.80 32.53 -36.64
CA LEU A 125 29.85 32.07 -38.03
C LEU A 125 29.66 33.23 -39.00
N ARG A 126 28.70 34.12 -38.74
CA ARG A 126 28.47 35.30 -39.60
C ARG A 126 29.69 36.23 -39.64
N LYS A 127 30.30 36.52 -38.48
CA LYS A 127 31.54 37.32 -38.41
C LYS A 127 32.70 36.65 -39.15
N MET A 128 32.78 35.32 -39.08
CA MET A 128 33.80 34.55 -39.80
C MET A 128 33.61 34.67 -41.32
N ASP A 129 32.37 34.57 -41.81
CA ASP A 129 32.04 34.77 -43.23
C ASP A 129 32.36 36.19 -43.71
N GLU A 130 32.05 37.21 -42.89
CA GLU A 130 32.41 38.60 -43.15
C GLU A 130 33.94 38.75 -43.32
N VAL A 131 34.73 38.25 -42.36
CA VAL A 131 36.21 38.30 -42.41
C VAL A 131 36.77 37.55 -43.62
N PHE A 132 36.27 36.35 -43.93
CA PHE A 132 36.74 35.60 -45.10
C PHE A 132 36.39 36.29 -46.42
N SER A 133 35.26 36.98 -46.48
CA SER A 133 34.87 37.77 -47.66
C SER A 133 35.82 38.96 -47.87
N GLU A 134 36.19 39.66 -46.80
CA GLU A 134 37.19 40.74 -46.83
C GLU A 134 38.58 40.22 -47.23
N GLN A 135 39.02 39.09 -46.66
CA GLN A 135 40.28 38.44 -47.03
C GLN A 135 40.31 38.03 -48.51
N LYS A 136 39.19 37.53 -49.04
CA LYS A 136 39.07 37.22 -50.47
C LYS A 136 39.21 38.47 -51.33
N ALA A 137 38.56 39.57 -50.97
CA ALA A 137 38.62 40.82 -51.72
C ALA A 137 40.04 41.42 -51.73
N THR A 138 40.71 41.44 -50.58
CA THR A 138 42.11 41.90 -50.46
C THR A 138 43.07 41.03 -51.25
N MET A 139 42.92 39.70 -51.22
CA MET A 139 43.74 38.79 -52.02
C MET A 139 43.53 38.96 -53.53
N GLN A 140 42.30 39.23 -53.97
CA GLN A 140 42.03 39.58 -55.37
C GLN A 140 42.70 40.89 -55.79
N ASP A 141 42.69 41.92 -54.94
CA ASP A 141 43.39 43.18 -55.20
C ASP A 141 44.92 42.99 -55.30
N ILE A 142 45.50 42.24 -54.37
CA ILE A 142 46.93 41.89 -54.38
C ILE A 142 47.30 41.13 -55.66
N SER A 143 46.49 40.15 -56.06
CA SER A 143 46.71 39.36 -57.29
C SER A 143 46.69 40.25 -58.54
N LYS A 144 45.73 41.19 -58.65
CA LYS A 144 45.69 42.16 -59.76
C LYS A 144 46.94 43.03 -59.82
N LYS A 145 47.37 43.59 -58.67
CA LYS A 145 48.59 44.42 -58.58
C LYS A 145 49.85 43.65 -58.98
N MET A 146 49.99 42.41 -58.54
CA MET A 146 51.11 41.54 -58.90
C MET A 146 51.17 41.28 -60.41
N ASN A 147 50.03 41.00 -61.04
CA ASN A 147 49.96 40.82 -62.49
C ASN A 147 50.38 42.08 -63.25
N LEU A 148 49.87 43.26 -62.85
CA LEU A 148 50.29 44.54 -63.43
C LEU A 148 51.81 44.73 -63.34
N LEU A 149 52.41 44.50 -62.18
CA LEU A 149 53.87 44.60 -61.99
C LEU A 149 54.64 43.64 -62.89
N TYR A 150 54.13 42.42 -63.13
CA TYR A 150 54.75 41.47 -64.04
C TYR A 150 54.74 41.97 -65.50
N TYR A 151 53.61 42.49 -65.98
CA TYR A 151 53.48 43.01 -67.35
C TYR A 151 54.21 44.33 -67.59
N THR A 152 54.47 45.14 -66.56
CA THR A 152 55.20 46.42 -66.69
C THR A 152 56.72 46.23 -66.69
N ARG A 153 57.21 45.02 -66.42
CA ARG A 153 58.64 44.68 -66.29
C ARG A 153 59.20 43.88 -67.47
N VAL A 154 58.38 43.69 -68.51
CA VAL A 154 58.73 43.19 -69.86
C VAL A 154 58.68 44.36 -70.82
#